data_AF-A0A734FSC8-F1
#
_entry.id   AF-A0A734FSC8-F1
#
_cell.length_a   1.000
_cell.length_b   1.000
_cell.length_c   1.000
_cell.angle_alpha   90.00
_cell.angle_beta   90.00
_cell.angle_gamma   90.00
#
_symmetry.space_group_name_H-M   'P 1'
#
loop_
_entity.id
_entity.type
_entity.pdbx_description
1 polymer ?
#
loop_
_entity_poly.entity_id
_entity_poly.type
_entity_poly.pdbx_seq_one_letter_code
_entity_poly.pdbx_strand_id
1 'polypeptide(L)' 'YTRNRKCNEMMTNWKAHLDKSAPRIHACKSITITPCQKNPLVFYSQHVHTVTQLNYEVIHYPVNLYHEPVDPDL' A
#
# COMPACT_ATOMS: atom_id res chain seq x y z
N TYR A 1 12.29 -1.44 -9.64
CA TYR A 1 12.01 -0.81 -8.34
C TYR A 1 12.23 -1.75 -7.14
N THR A 2 12.34 -3.07 -7.30
CA THR A 2 12.69 -4.00 -6.19
C THR A 2 13.21 -5.34 -6.76
N ARG A 3 14.04 -6.08 -6.01
CA ARG A 3 14.49 -7.45 -6.37
C ARG A 3 13.49 -8.54 -5.97
N ASN A 4 12.56 -8.23 -5.07
CA ASN A 4 11.48 -9.16 -4.69
C ASN A 4 10.36 -9.14 -5.73
N ARG A 5 10.27 -10.21 -6.55
CA ARG A 5 9.27 -10.36 -7.61
C ARG A 5 7.82 -10.33 -7.09
N LYS A 6 7.58 -10.73 -5.84
CA LYS A 6 6.23 -10.76 -5.22
C LYS A 6 5.77 -9.42 -4.66
N CYS A 7 6.68 -8.44 -4.57
CA CYS A 7 6.36 -7.14 -3.96
C CYS A 7 5.24 -6.40 -4.71
N ASN A 8 5.23 -6.46 -6.04
CA ASN A 8 4.20 -5.80 -6.83
C ASN A 8 2.81 -6.44 -6.63
N GLU A 9 2.77 -7.77 -6.62
CA GLU A 9 1.55 -8.54 -6.35
C GLU A 9 1.03 -8.25 -4.94
N MET A 10 1.91 -8.23 -3.94
CA MET A 10 1.55 -7.89 -2.56
C MET A 10 0.94 -6.48 -2.48
N MET A 11 1.58 -5.48 -3.08
CA MET A 11 1.06 -4.11 -3.07
C MET A 11 -0.29 -3.99 -3.81
N THR A 12 -0.49 -4.77 -4.87
CA THR A 12 -1.77 -4.84 -5.59
C THR A 12 -2.87 -5.46 -4.72
N ASN A 13 -2.57 -6.57 -4.04
CA ASN A 13 -3.49 -7.23 -3.12
C ASN A 13 -3.82 -6.33 -1.93
N TRP A 14 -2.83 -5.61 -1.39
CA TRP A 14 -3.02 -4.65 -0.32
C TRP A 14 -3.93 -3.50 -0.75
N LYS A 15 -3.71 -2.94 -1.95
CA LYS A 15 -4.58 -1.92 -2.54
C LYS A 15 -6.03 -2.41 -2.62
N ALA A 16 -6.27 -3.62 -3.14
CA ALA A 16 -7.60 -4.20 -3.24
C ALA A 16 -8.25 -4.44 -1.87
N HIS A 17 -7.47 -4.85 -0.87
CA HIS A 17 -7.95 -5.02 0.49
C HIS A 17 -8.43 -3.70 1.10
N LEU A 18 -7.64 -2.62 0.93
CA LEU A 18 -7.98 -1.29 1.42
C LEU A 18 -9.23 -0.73 0.75
N ASP A 19 -9.35 -0.84 -0.57
CA ASP A 19 -10.51 -0.37 -1.31
C ASP A 19 -11.84 -0.94 -0.76
N LYS A 20 -11.81 -2.23 -0.36
CA LYS A 20 -12.96 -2.91 0.25
C LYS A 20 -13.14 -2.64 1.75
N SER A 21 -12.04 -2.55 2.50
CA SER A 21 -12.07 -2.67 3.97
C SER A 21 -11.81 -1.36 4.70
N ALA A 22 -11.17 -0.38 4.05
CA ALA A 22 -10.79 0.87 4.67
C ALA A 22 -11.96 1.65 5.28
N PRO A 23 -13.17 1.71 4.67
CA PRO A 23 -14.32 2.33 5.31
C PRO A 23 -14.62 1.80 6.72
N ARG A 24 -14.42 0.49 6.92
CA ARG A 24 -14.60 -0.15 8.23
C ARG A 24 -13.45 0.11 9.20
N ILE A 25 -12.22 0.13 8.70
CA ILE A 25 -11.00 0.27 9.52
C ILE A 25 -10.83 1.71 10.00
N HIS A 26 -11.18 2.68 9.16
CA HIS A 26 -10.78 4.09 9.33
C HIS A 26 -11.93 5.02 9.71
N ALA A 27 -13.10 4.47 10.05
CA ALA A 27 -14.33 5.22 10.31
C ALA A 27 -14.60 6.27 9.20
N CYS A 28 -14.42 5.87 7.94
CA CYS A 28 -14.69 6.69 6.75
C CYS A 28 -15.78 6.01 5.91
N LYS A 29 -16.49 6.74 5.05
CA LYS A 29 -17.53 6.15 4.17
C LYS A 29 -16.93 5.51 2.92
N SER A 30 -15.90 6.13 2.38
CA SER A 30 -15.18 5.73 1.19
C SER A 30 -13.76 6.26 1.25
N ILE A 31 -12.89 5.69 0.42
CA ILE A 31 -11.52 6.16 0.24
C ILE A 31 -11.25 6.36 -1.25
N THR A 32 -10.28 7.22 -1.56
CA THR A 32 -9.76 7.38 -2.91
C THR A 32 -8.33 6.89 -2.95
N ILE A 33 -8.00 5.98 -3.87
CA ILE A 33 -6.64 5.47 -4.03
C ILE A 33 -6.01 6.01 -5.32
N THR A 34 -4.84 6.64 -5.20
CA THR A 34 -4.11 7.23 -6.33
C THR A 34 -2.70 6.64 -6.44
N PRO A 35 -2.26 6.17 -7.63
CA PRO A 35 -0.90 5.66 -7.80
C PRO A 35 0.13 6.79 -7.71
N CYS A 36 1.32 6.50 -7.19
CA CYS A 36 2.43 7.43 -7.22
C CYS A 36 3.04 7.50 -8.64
N GLN A 37 3.18 8.72 -9.16
CA GLN A 37 3.72 8.95 -10.52
C GLN A 37 5.20 8.57 -10.64
N LYS A 38 5.96 8.64 -9.54
CA LYS A 38 7.40 8.39 -9.53
C LYS A 38 7.78 6.95 -9.15
N ASN A 39 6.92 6.25 -8.41
CA ASN A 39 7.19 4.90 -7.94
C ASN A 39 5.94 4.02 -8.09
N PRO A 40 5.92 3.05 -9.02
CA PRO A 40 4.74 2.23 -9.30
C PRO A 40 4.37 1.29 -8.14
N LEU A 41 5.25 1.09 -7.16
CA LEU A 41 4.98 0.28 -5.98
C LEU A 41 4.34 1.08 -4.83
N VAL A 42 4.17 2.39 -5.02
CA VAL A 42 3.68 3.31 -3.99
C VAL A 42 2.35 3.85 -4.43
N PHE A 43 1.43 3.98 -3.48
CA PHE A 43 0.15 4.64 -3.71
C PHE A 43 -0.29 5.42 -2.49
N TYR A 44 -1.19 6.36 -2.71
CA TYR A 44 -1.78 7.21 -1.71
C TYR A 44 -3.23 6.76 -1.49
N SER A 45 -3.69 6.80 -0.25
CA SER A 45 -5.10 6.67 0.09
C SER A 45 -5.56 7.93 0.81
N GLN A 46 -6.61 8.56 0.29
CA GLN A 46 -7.23 9.74 0.88
C GLN A 46 -8.53 9.35 1.58
N HIS A 47 -8.74 9.93 2.76
CA HIS A 47 -9.82 9.56 3.68
C HIS A 47 -10.51 10.80 4.22
N VAL A 48 -11.80 10.67 4.53
CA VAL A 48 -12.57 11.65 5.29
C VAL A 48 -13.06 10.98 6.57
N HIS A 49 -12.56 11.44 7.71
CA HIS A 49 -12.98 10.87 8.99
C HIS A 49 -14.43 11.26 9.32
N THR A 50 -15.29 10.29 9.60
CA THR A 50 -16.74 10.54 9.71
C THR A 50 -17.11 11.40 10.92
N VAL A 51 -16.34 11.35 12.01
CA VAL A 51 -16.67 12.11 13.23
C VAL A 51 -16.11 13.53 13.18
N THR A 52 -14.83 13.67 12.85
CA THR A 52 -14.15 14.98 12.88
C THR A 52 -14.25 15.74 11.56
N GLN A 53 -14.70 15.08 10.48
CA GLN A 53 -14.74 15.64 9.12
C GLN A 53 -13.37 16.12 8.62
N LEU A 54 -12.29 15.64 9.22
CA LEU A 54 -10.93 15.95 8.80
C LEU A 54 -10.53 15.06 7.65
N ASN A 55 -9.94 15.68 6.62
CA ASN A 55 -9.30 15.00 5.52
C ASN A 55 -7.89 14.59 5.95
N TYR A 56 -7.50 13.37 5.61
CA TYR A 56 -6.13 12.92 5.78
C TYR A 56 -5.70 11.98 4.66
N GLU A 57 -4.40 11.92 4.45
CA GLU A 57 -3.78 11.09 3.43
C GLU A 57 -2.79 10.13 4.09
N VAL A 58 -2.77 8.90 3.59
CA VAL A 58 -1.81 7.86 4.00
C VAL A 58 -1.04 7.42 2.77
N ILE A 59 0.29 7.38 2.88
CA ILE A 59 1.17 6.89 1.83
C ILE A 59 1.56 5.45 2.14
N HIS A 60 1.40 4.56 1.16
CA HIS A 60 1.68 3.14 1.31
C HIS A 60 2.96 2.80 0.55
N TYR A 61 4.01 2.44 1.30
CA TYR A 61 5.30 2.00 0.76
C TYR A 61 5.55 0.55 1.13
N PRO A 62 6.03 -0.29 0.20
CA PRO A 62 6.49 -1.62 0.56
C PRO A 62 7.83 -1.54 1.29
N VAL A 63 7.89 -2.13 2.47
CA VAL A 63 9.17 -2.46 3.11
C VAL A 63 9.56 -3.85 2.62
N ASN A 64 10.66 -3.94 1.88
CA ASN A 64 11.13 -5.21 1.31
C ASN A 64 12.53 -5.54 1.81
N LEU A 65 12.61 -6.51 2.73
CA LEU A 65 13.86 -7.15 3.11
C LEU A 65 14.13 -8.27 2.11
N TYR A 66 14.81 -7.96 1.01
CA TYR A 66 15.23 -8.97 0.06
C TYR A 66 16.54 -9.59 0.52
N HIS A 67 16.53 -10.89 0.76
CA HIS A 67 17.73 -11.69 0.98
C HIS A 67 17.74 -12.81 -0.05
N GLU A 68 18.85 -12.91 -0.79
CA GLU A 68 19.13 -14.00 -1.72
C GLU A 68 20.31 -14.77 -1.12
N PRO A 69 20.05 -15.73 -0.21
CA PRO A 69 21.11 -16.55 0.32
C PRO A 69 21.63 -17.41 -0.84
N VAL A 70 22.82 -17.07 -1.32
CA VAL A 70 23.59 -17.93 -2.21
C VAL A 70 24.41 -18.83 -1.31
N ASP A 71 24.29 -20.14 -1.49
CA ASP A 71 25.19 -21.10 -0.87
C ASP A 71 26.58 -20.92 -1.51
N PRO A 72 27.62 -20.49 -0.76
CA PRO A 72 28.95 -20.30 -1.34
C PRO A 72 29.61 -21.61 -1.77
N ASP A 73 29.08 -22.76 -1.35
CA ASP A 73 29.65 -24.09 -1.60
C ASP A 73 28.92 -24.89 -2.71
N LEU A 74 28.07 -24.24 -3.53
CA LEU A 74 27.23 -24.86 -4.57
C LEU A 74 27.44 -24.24 -5.97
#